data_AF-A0A940A122-F1
#
_entry.id   AF-A0A940A122-F1
#
_cell.length_a   1.000
_cell.length_b   1.000
_cell.length_c   1.000
_cell.angle_alpha   90.00
_cell.angle_beta   90.00
_cell.angle_gamma   90.00
#
_symmetry.space_group_name_H-M   'P 1'
#
loop_
_entity.id
_entity.type
_entity.pdbx_description
1 polymer ?
#
loop_
_entity_poly.entity_id
_entity_poly.type
_entity_poly.pdbx_seq_one_letter_code
_entity_poly.pdbx_strand_id
1 'polypeptide(L)'
;YGTLDAKGAEKNFSSLGIELGDEITVEGPRSTYNGTVELVNVTVLKITKSLIKVVTENPTIGKDGGEFVVKAAYKGNGAMVSIPEEYDWINMVKMEYKAGVPTKIETNPCDTAVITFKADANTAGARTGMVTISSASGKNNSAVNVTVNQAGSIQEISCADFNAQADGDALYKVTGIVTELYTSDKQGKSFYIRDYTGKMLVYRAEGFLDVAKVGDVVTITGKHGSYKGNPQMTSGTCEVEKSITAVSLQEFMEKPDDTKTFFLISGKICQPTEEEAANNMKWDLTTYGNFVLEDAEGTRLYIYGVYIGWGTTDKKQFGKIGEVHYGDETKNVKEGDNITMIAYKTSYKGLIEGVGYYMSHRSPEE
;
A
#
# COMPACT_ATOMS: atom_id res chain seq x y z
N TYR A 1 -13.33 28.61 -23.75
CA TYR A 1 -14.73 28.28 -24.06
C TYR A 1 -15.43 28.26 -22.71
N GLY A 2 -16.29 29.23 -22.45
CA GLY A 2 -16.74 29.50 -21.08
C GLY A 2 -17.91 30.48 -21.02
N THR A 3 -18.22 30.97 -19.83
CA THR A 3 -19.29 31.93 -19.58
C THR A 3 -19.02 33.27 -20.28
N LEU A 4 -20.06 33.87 -20.83
CA LEU A 4 -20.09 35.25 -21.28
C LEU A 4 -20.29 36.18 -20.08
N ASP A 5 -19.61 37.33 -20.09
CA ASP A 5 -19.93 38.41 -19.15
C ASP A 5 -21.16 39.21 -19.60
N ALA A 6 -21.57 40.19 -18.77
CA ALA A 6 -22.73 41.05 -19.05
C ALA A 6 -22.61 41.86 -20.37
N LYS A 7 -21.41 41.95 -20.97
CA LYS A 7 -21.15 42.63 -22.26
C LYS A 7 -20.96 41.64 -23.41
N GLY A 8 -21.15 40.33 -23.16
CA GLY A 8 -20.96 39.28 -24.15
C GLY A 8 -19.50 38.95 -24.42
N ALA A 9 -18.55 39.41 -23.58
CA ALA A 9 -17.15 39.07 -23.76
C ALA A 9 -16.85 37.68 -23.19
N GLU A 10 -16.05 36.92 -23.93
CA GLU A 10 -15.66 35.57 -23.57
C GLU A 10 -14.52 35.57 -22.53
N LYS A 11 -14.42 34.48 -21.75
CA LYS A 11 -13.32 34.21 -20.79
C LYS A 11 -13.23 35.18 -19.61
N ASN A 12 -14.30 35.91 -19.30
CA ASN A 12 -14.35 36.90 -18.21
C ASN A 12 -15.12 36.41 -16.97
N PHE A 13 -14.88 35.17 -16.54
CA PHE A 13 -15.61 34.55 -15.42
C PHE A 13 -15.55 35.35 -14.10
N SER A 14 -14.40 35.96 -13.80
CA SER A 14 -14.22 36.78 -12.59
C SER A 14 -15.13 38.01 -12.54
N SER A 15 -15.58 38.52 -13.69
CA SER A 15 -16.49 39.67 -13.75
C SER A 15 -17.92 39.35 -13.31
N LEU A 16 -18.30 38.07 -13.27
CA LEU A 16 -19.63 37.61 -12.90
C LEU A 16 -19.86 37.60 -11.38
N GLY A 17 -18.79 37.76 -10.59
CA GLY A 17 -18.87 37.74 -9.13
C GLY A 17 -19.38 36.40 -8.57
N ILE A 18 -19.26 35.31 -9.32
CA ILE A 18 -19.60 33.95 -8.88
C ILE A 18 -18.51 33.47 -7.92
N GLU A 19 -18.92 32.93 -6.77
CA GLU A 19 -18.04 32.33 -5.78
C GLU A 19 -18.32 30.83 -5.62
N LEU A 20 -17.37 30.10 -5.04
CA LEU A 20 -17.57 28.70 -4.67
C LEU A 20 -18.78 28.56 -3.73
N GLY A 21 -19.70 27.67 -4.10
CA GLY A 21 -20.95 27.41 -3.40
C GLY A 21 -22.17 28.15 -3.95
N ASP A 22 -21.99 29.11 -4.87
CA ASP A 22 -23.12 29.76 -5.54
C ASP A 22 -23.83 28.77 -6.48
N GLU A 23 -25.16 28.80 -6.49
CA GLU A 23 -25.97 28.06 -7.47
C GLU A 23 -26.22 28.97 -8.68
N ILE A 24 -25.81 28.51 -9.87
CA ILE A 24 -25.98 29.27 -11.11
C ILE A 24 -26.91 28.56 -12.07
N THR A 25 -27.83 29.32 -12.66
CA THR A 25 -28.61 28.88 -13.82
C THR A 25 -27.96 29.45 -15.07
N VAL A 26 -27.73 28.58 -16.05
CA VAL A 26 -27.01 28.93 -17.25
C VAL A 26 -27.72 28.44 -18.50
N GLU A 27 -27.53 29.14 -19.62
CA GLU A 27 -27.98 28.70 -20.93
C GLU A 27 -26.89 28.92 -21.98
N GLY A 28 -26.84 28.06 -23.00
CA GLY A 28 -25.91 28.24 -24.09
C GLY A 28 -26.05 27.16 -25.17
N PRO A 29 -25.42 27.37 -26.34
CA PRO A 29 -25.33 26.35 -27.36
C PRO A 29 -24.69 25.05 -26.83
N ARG A 30 -25.34 23.92 -27.09
CA ARG A 30 -24.80 22.58 -26.82
C ARG A 30 -23.74 22.23 -27.87
N SER A 31 -22.62 21.69 -27.41
CA SER A 31 -21.53 21.14 -28.23
C SER A 31 -21.12 19.75 -27.71
N THR A 32 -20.33 19.02 -28.50
CA THR A 32 -19.73 17.75 -28.11
C THR A 32 -18.25 17.76 -28.50
N TYR A 33 -17.36 17.63 -27.52
CA TYR A 33 -15.92 17.57 -27.73
C TYR A 33 -15.36 16.26 -27.17
N ASN A 34 -14.70 15.46 -28.01
CA ASN A 34 -14.16 14.13 -27.65
C ASN A 34 -15.15 13.22 -26.89
N GLY A 35 -16.42 13.24 -27.30
CA GLY A 35 -17.49 12.44 -26.68
C GLY A 35 -18.08 13.02 -25.39
N THR A 36 -17.54 14.13 -24.86
CA THR A 36 -18.11 14.85 -23.71
C THR A 36 -19.07 15.94 -24.19
N VAL A 37 -20.27 15.98 -23.61
CA VAL A 37 -21.26 17.04 -23.87
C VAL A 37 -20.88 18.28 -23.07
N GLU A 38 -20.85 19.43 -23.73
CA GLU A 38 -20.49 20.71 -23.13
C GLU A 38 -21.46 21.83 -23.59
N LEU A 39 -21.48 22.95 -22.86
CA LEU A 39 -22.12 24.19 -23.30
C LEU A 39 -21.02 25.21 -23.64
N VAL A 40 -21.11 25.87 -24.80
CA VAL A 40 -20.15 26.90 -25.24
C VAL A 40 -20.76 28.29 -25.11
N ASN A 41 -19.94 29.30 -24.83
CA ASN A 41 -20.35 30.72 -24.76
C ASN A 41 -21.63 30.92 -23.95
N VAL A 42 -21.54 30.48 -22.69
CA VAL A 42 -22.68 30.31 -21.81
C VAL A 42 -23.12 31.63 -21.19
N THR A 43 -24.39 31.97 -21.30
CA THR A 43 -25.00 33.09 -20.57
C THR A 43 -25.39 32.64 -19.17
N VAL A 44 -25.00 33.40 -18.14
CA VAL A 44 -25.45 33.18 -16.77
C VAL A 44 -26.76 33.93 -16.56
N LEU A 45 -27.84 33.18 -16.37
CA LEU A 45 -29.21 33.70 -16.22
C LEU A 45 -29.51 34.13 -14.78
N LYS A 46 -28.99 33.38 -13.81
CA LYS A 46 -29.26 33.60 -12.40
C LYS A 46 -28.07 33.15 -11.57
N ILE A 47 -27.72 33.94 -10.57
CA ILE A 47 -26.77 33.57 -9.52
C ILE A 47 -27.54 33.65 -8.20
N THR A 48 -27.70 32.50 -7.55
CA THR A 48 -28.20 32.41 -6.17
C THR A 48 -26.98 32.29 -5.25
N LYS A 49 -26.74 33.33 -4.45
CA LYS A 49 -25.58 33.38 -3.56
C LYS A 49 -25.64 32.30 -2.49
N SER A 50 -24.50 31.64 -2.24
CA SER A 50 -24.38 30.69 -1.16
C SER A 50 -24.69 31.36 0.18
N LEU A 51 -25.46 30.67 1.02
CA LEU A 51 -25.69 31.07 2.40
C LEU A 51 -24.57 30.62 3.34
N ILE A 52 -23.64 29.78 2.88
CA ILE A 52 -22.55 29.24 3.71
C ILE A 52 -21.23 29.09 2.94
N LYS A 53 -20.13 29.35 3.64
CA LYS A 53 -18.77 29.19 3.12
C LYS A 53 -17.85 28.72 4.23
N VAL A 54 -17.14 27.63 4.02
CA VAL A 54 -16.08 27.19 4.93
C VAL A 54 -14.89 28.12 4.77
N VAL A 55 -14.37 28.62 5.89
CA VAL A 55 -13.24 29.57 5.95
C VAL A 55 -12.00 28.97 6.63
N THR A 56 -12.01 27.65 6.84
CA THR A 56 -10.86 26.85 7.30
C THR A 56 -10.42 25.90 6.20
N GLU A 57 -9.13 25.59 6.15
CA GLU A 57 -8.62 24.50 5.30
C GLU A 57 -9.16 23.15 5.76
N ASN A 58 -9.10 22.16 4.85
CA ASN A 58 -9.47 20.78 5.17
C ASN A 58 -8.56 20.24 6.30
N PRO A 59 -9.13 19.75 7.41
CA PRO A 59 -8.33 19.27 8.53
C PRO A 59 -7.51 18.01 8.19
N THR A 60 -6.29 17.97 8.72
CA THR A 60 -5.42 16.79 8.70
C THR A 60 -5.11 16.39 10.15
N ILE A 61 -5.47 15.17 10.52
CA ILE A 61 -5.43 14.66 11.90
C ILE A 61 -4.41 13.54 12.01
N GLY A 62 -3.67 13.50 13.13
CA GLY A 62 -2.76 12.40 13.42
C GLY A 62 -3.49 11.09 13.70
N LYS A 63 -2.73 9.97 13.69
CA LYS A 63 -3.28 8.63 13.96
C LYS A 63 -3.94 8.52 15.34
N ASP A 64 -3.51 9.31 16.31
CA ASP A 64 -4.06 9.25 17.67
C ASP A 64 -5.42 9.96 17.78
N GLY A 65 -5.90 10.58 16.69
CA GLY A 65 -7.14 11.33 16.67
C GLY A 65 -7.04 12.65 17.43
N GLY A 66 -8.17 13.11 17.96
CA GLY A 66 -8.26 14.33 18.74
C GLY A 66 -9.28 15.33 18.20
N GLU A 67 -9.36 16.48 18.88
CA GLU A 67 -10.27 17.55 18.49
C GLU A 67 -9.72 18.39 17.33
N PHE A 68 -10.59 18.81 16.44
CA PHE A 68 -10.29 19.75 15.36
C PHE A 68 -11.44 20.74 15.16
N VAL A 69 -11.13 21.91 14.60
CA VAL A 69 -12.10 23.01 14.47
C VAL A 69 -12.30 23.37 13.00
N VAL A 70 -13.57 23.44 12.59
CA VAL A 70 -13.99 23.97 11.30
C VAL A 70 -14.75 25.27 11.53
N LYS A 71 -14.46 26.29 10.72
CA LYS A 71 -15.20 27.55 10.75
C LYS A 71 -15.97 27.74 9.45
N ALA A 72 -17.24 28.09 9.57
CA ALA A 72 -18.09 28.40 8.43
C ALA A 72 -18.72 29.78 8.61
N ALA A 73 -18.51 30.67 7.64
CA ALA A 73 -19.23 31.93 7.54
C ALA A 73 -20.62 31.65 6.94
N TYR A 74 -21.68 32.22 7.51
CA TYR A 74 -23.04 32.03 7.02
C TYR A 74 -23.89 33.30 7.06
N LYS A 75 -24.91 33.36 6.20
CA LYS A 75 -25.94 34.43 6.15
C LYS A 75 -27.38 33.92 6.34
N GLY A 76 -27.56 32.62 6.53
CA GLY A 76 -28.85 32.03 6.88
C GLY A 76 -29.15 32.06 8.38
N ASN A 77 -30.19 31.36 8.79
CA ASN A 77 -30.65 31.26 10.19
C ASN A 77 -29.84 30.19 10.95
N GLY A 78 -28.52 30.37 11.04
CA GLY A 78 -27.60 29.44 11.69
C GLY A 78 -26.95 28.44 10.73
N ALA A 79 -26.24 27.47 11.30
CA ALA A 79 -25.56 26.40 10.59
C ALA A 79 -26.03 25.03 11.10
N MET A 80 -26.12 24.06 10.20
CA MET A 80 -26.40 22.66 10.53
C MET A 80 -25.25 21.77 10.07
N VAL A 81 -24.96 20.73 10.84
CA VAL A 81 -23.93 19.75 10.54
C VAL A 81 -24.60 18.42 10.25
N SER A 82 -24.15 17.76 9.18
CA SER A 82 -24.52 16.40 8.83
C SER A 82 -23.24 15.59 8.63
N ILE A 83 -23.15 14.45 9.30
CA ILE A 83 -22.04 13.49 9.16
C ILE A 83 -22.68 12.20 8.65
N PRO A 84 -22.35 11.76 7.43
CA PRO A 84 -22.77 10.45 6.93
C PRO A 84 -22.37 9.30 7.88
N GLU A 85 -23.21 8.26 7.98
CA GLU A 85 -23.02 7.15 8.93
C GLU A 85 -21.70 6.40 8.72
N GLU A 86 -21.18 6.38 7.48
CA GLU A 86 -19.88 5.76 7.16
C GLU A 86 -18.66 6.49 7.76
N TYR A 87 -18.85 7.69 8.31
CA TYR A 87 -17.81 8.47 8.99
C TYR A 87 -18.06 8.56 10.50
N ASP A 88 -18.54 7.47 11.11
CA ASP A 88 -18.80 7.31 12.54
C ASP A 88 -17.61 7.67 13.46
N TRP A 89 -16.40 7.62 12.93
CA TRP A 89 -15.17 8.04 13.59
C TRP A 89 -15.01 9.56 13.74
N ILE A 90 -15.89 10.37 13.12
CA ILE A 90 -15.97 11.82 13.28
C ILE A 90 -17.24 12.18 14.06
N ASN A 91 -17.07 12.89 15.17
CA ASN A 91 -18.18 13.30 16.03
C ASN A 91 -18.17 14.81 16.25
N MET A 92 -19.34 15.46 16.16
CA MET A 92 -19.46 16.87 16.55
C MET A 92 -19.48 16.99 18.07
N VAL A 93 -18.53 17.74 18.64
CA VAL A 93 -18.44 17.99 20.09
C VAL A 93 -19.30 19.18 20.48
N LYS A 94 -19.12 20.32 19.77
CA LYS A 94 -19.88 21.55 20.04
C LYS A 94 -19.90 22.48 18.84
N MET A 95 -20.86 23.41 18.85
CA MET A 95 -20.97 24.49 17.87
C MET A 95 -21.22 25.82 18.59
N GLU A 96 -20.42 26.83 18.27
CA GLU A 96 -20.49 28.17 18.84
C GLU A 96 -20.72 29.20 17.73
N TYR A 97 -21.58 30.18 17.99
CA TYR A 97 -21.92 31.22 17.03
C TYR A 97 -21.26 32.54 17.38
N LYS A 98 -20.66 33.20 16.39
CA LYS A 98 -20.08 34.54 16.51
C LYS A 98 -20.78 35.46 15.54
N ALA A 99 -21.45 36.48 16.08
CA ALA A 99 -22.11 37.49 15.28
C ALA A 99 -21.07 38.28 14.47
N GLY A 100 -21.36 38.53 13.20
CA GLY A 100 -20.62 39.51 12.41
C GLY A 100 -20.83 40.91 13.00
N VAL A 101 -19.79 41.73 13.02
CA VAL A 101 -19.86 43.10 13.55
C VAL A 101 -20.04 44.08 12.39
N PRO A 102 -21.19 44.76 12.26
CA PRO A 102 -21.40 45.72 11.18
C PRO A 102 -20.38 46.85 11.21
N THR A 103 -19.94 47.27 10.02
CA THR A 103 -19.07 48.44 9.83
C THR A 103 -19.74 49.43 8.88
N LYS A 104 -19.13 50.61 8.70
CA LYS A 104 -19.59 51.60 7.71
C LYS A 104 -19.48 51.10 6.26
N ILE A 105 -18.65 50.09 6.01
CA ILE A 105 -18.39 49.52 4.67
C ILE A 105 -19.21 48.24 4.47
N GLU A 106 -19.35 47.42 5.51
CA GLU A 106 -20.12 46.18 5.50
C GLU A 106 -21.20 46.22 6.58
N THR A 107 -22.41 46.65 6.22
CA THR A 107 -23.53 46.84 7.15
C THR A 107 -24.24 45.54 7.53
N ASN A 108 -24.01 44.45 6.78
CA ASN A 108 -24.58 43.12 7.03
C ASN A 108 -23.52 42.02 6.80
N PRO A 109 -22.55 41.92 7.73
CA PRO A 109 -21.49 40.90 7.66
C PRO A 109 -22.06 39.49 7.88
N CYS A 110 -21.32 38.48 7.41
CA CYS A 110 -21.65 37.09 7.76
C CYS A 110 -21.43 36.83 9.26
N ASP A 111 -22.30 36.02 9.85
CA ASP A 111 -22.00 35.38 11.12
C ASP A 111 -21.04 34.21 10.89
N THR A 112 -20.40 33.72 11.96
CA THR A 112 -19.49 32.58 11.90
C THR A 112 -19.93 31.48 12.86
N ALA A 113 -20.10 30.27 12.35
CA ALA A 113 -20.19 29.05 13.14
C ALA A 113 -18.77 28.51 13.37
N VAL A 114 -18.39 28.31 14.63
CA VAL A 114 -17.15 27.66 15.06
C VAL A 114 -17.52 26.27 15.58
N ILE A 115 -17.18 25.25 14.81
CA ILE A 115 -17.63 23.88 15.04
C ILE A 115 -16.43 23.06 15.48
N THR A 116 -16.51 22.48 16.67
CA THR A 116 -15.48 21.57 17.20
C THR A 116 -15.94 20.15 16.94
N PHE A 117 -15.11 19.40 16.25
CA PHE A 117 -15.26 17.97 16.01
C PHE A 117 -14.19 17.21 16.79
N LYS A 118 -14.42 15.90 16.95
CA LYS A 118 -13.43 14.95 17.44
C LYS A 118 -13.33 13.80 16.45
N ALA A 119 -12.12 13.45 16.08
CA ALA A 119 -11.82 12.20 15.39
C ALA A 119 -11.32 11.17 16.38
N ASP A 120 -11.83 9.94 16.28
CA ASP A 120 -11.30 8.81 17.05
C ASP A 120 -9.92 8.38 16.55
N ALA A 121 -9.14 7.70 17.38
CA ALA A 121 -7.85 7.14 16.97
C ALA A 121 -8.02 6.17 15.79
N ASN A 122 -7.04 6.15 14.90
CA ASN A 122 -7.00 5.32 13.71
C ASN A 122 -5.86 4.29 13.82
N THR A 123 -6.23 3.06 14.17
CA THR A 123 -5.29 1.93 14.22
C THR A 123 -5.09 1.24 12.86
N ALA A 124 -5.92 1.59 11.87
CA ALA A 124 -5.83 1.07 10.51
C ALA A 124 -5.00 2.02 9.64
N GLY A 125 -5.05 1.81 8.32
CA GLY A 125 -4.42 2.70 7.35
C GLY A 125 -5.04 4.09 7.32
N ALA A 126 -4.38 5.04 6.64
CA ALA A 126 -4.91 6.39 6.48
C ALA A 126 -6.34 6.36 5.90
N ARG A 127 -7.19 7.25 6.39
CA ARG A 127 -8.60 7.33 6.00
C ARG A 127 -9.02 8.77 5.75
N THR A 128 -10.02 8.92 4.88
CA THR A 128 -10.63 10.21 4.56
C THR A 128 -12.12 10.13 4.85
N GLY A 129 -12.65 11.22 5.42
CA GLY A 129 -14.07 11.38 5.74
C GLY A 129 -14.61 12.70 5.24
N MET A 130 -15.92 12.85 5.34
CA MET A 130 -16.62 14.06 4.90
C MET A 130 -17.62 14.52 5.96
N VAL A 131 -17.65 15.83 6.20
CA VAL A 131 -18.72 16.47 6.97
C VAL A 131 -19.39 17.51 6.09
N THR A 132 -20.71 17.54 6.08
CA THR A 132 -21.50 18.56 5.38
C THR A 132 -21.96 19.62 6.36
N ILE A 133 -21.74 20.90 6.01
CA ILE A 133 -22.24 22.05 6.77
C ILE A 133 -23.22 22.80 5.88
N SER A 134 -24.42 23.07 6.38
CA SER A 134 -25.47 23.77 5.63
C SER A 134 -25.99 25.00 6.37
N SER A 135 -26.57 25.93 5.62
CA SER A 135 -27.31 27.09 6.15
C SER A 135 -28.53 27.35 5.30
N ALA A 136 -29.62 27.79 5.93
CA ALA A 136 -30.89 28.05 5.26
C ALA A 136 -31.52 29.37 5.71
N SER A 137 -32.20 30.04 4.79
CA SER A 137 -33.00 31.24 5.05
C SER A 137 -34.27 31.20 4.21
N GLY A 138 -35.41 30.98 4.88
CA GLY A 138 -36.69 30.76 4.21
C GLY A 138 -36.63 29.53 3.29
N LYS A 139 -36.85 29.75 1.98
CA LYS A 139 -36.79 28.69 0.95
C LYS A 139 -35.38 28.43 0.40
N ASN A 140 -34.43 29.31 0.69
CA ASN A 140 -33.07 29.20 0.18
C ASN A 140 -32.23 28.37 1.14
N ASN A 141 -31.44 27.45 0.62
CA ASN A 141 -30.46 26.68 1.39
C ASN A 141 -29.17 26.51 0.59
N SER A 142 -28.07 26.28 1.29
CA SER A 142 -26.77 25.97 0.69
C SER A 142 -26.03 25.00 1.61
N ALA A 143 -25.20 24.14 1.03
CA ALA A 143 -24.39 23.18 1.75
C ALA A 143 -22.98 23.13 1.19
N VAL A 144 -22.00 22.87 2.06
CA VAL A 144 -20.59 22.72 1.70
C VAL A 144 -20.03 21.49 2.40
N ASN A 145 -19.20 20.75 1.67
CA ASN A 145 -18.53 19.55 2.17
C ASN A 145 -17.12 19.91 2.65
N VAL A 146 -16.74 19.39 3.80
CA VAL A 146 -15.40 19.50 4.38
C VAL A 146 -14.78 18.12 4.38
N THR A 147 -13.64 17.99 3.71
CA THR A 147 -12.88 16.74 3.69
C THR A 147 -11.99 16.68 4.92
N VAL A 148 -12.07 15.58 5.67
CA VAL A 148 -11.25 15.33 6.86
C VAL A 148 -10.28 14.19 6.55
N ASN A 149 -8.98 14.47 6.61
CA ASN A 149 -7.94 13.45 6.39
C ASN A 149 -7.37 13.02 7.73
N GLN A 150 -7.22 11.72 7.96
CA GLN A 150 -6.60 11.20 9.16
C GLN A 150 -5.49 10.21 8.80
N ALA A 151 -4.29 10.45 9.33
CA ALA A 151 -3.18 9.50 9.24
C ALA A 151 -3.56 8.17 9.91
N GLY A 152 -3.02 7.07 9.40
CA GLY A 152 -3.18 5.74 9.99
C GLY A 152 -1.92 5.24 10.67
N SER A 153 -2.03 4.07 11.30
CA SER A 153 -0.87 3.25 11.62
C SER A 153 -0.31 2.59 10.36
N ILE A 154 0.99 2.30 10.38
CA ILE A 154 1.60 1.40 9.40
C ILE A 154 1.19 -0.02 9.78
N GLN A 155 0.56 -0.75 8.87
CA GLN A 155 0.12 -2.12 9.12
C GLN A 155 1.19 -3.11 8.67
N GLU A 156 1.70 -3.93 9.59
CA GLU A 156 2.62 -5.03 9.25
C GLU A 156 1.82 -6.25 8.83
N ILE A 157 1.98 -6.69 7.58
CA ILE A 157 1.18 -7.76 6.97
C ILE A 157 2.02 -8.65 6.05
N SER A 158 1.48 -9.81 5.69
CA SER A 158 2.11 -10.75 4.76
C SER A 158 2.00 -10.30 3.29
N CYS A 159 2.76 -10.93 2.39
CA CYS A 159 2.68 -10.70 0.95
C CYS A 159 1.28 -11.03 0.40
N ALA A 160 0.67 -12.13 0.85
CA ALA A 160 -0.67 -12.51 0.43
C ALA A 160 -1.73 -11.52 0.93
N ASP A 161 -1.66 -11.13 2.21
CA ASP A 161 -2.60 -10.16 2.78
C ASP A 161 -2.47 -8.78 2.13
N PHE A 162 -1.24 -8.38 1.75
CA PHE A 162 -1.00 -7.15 1.01
C PHE A 162 -1.67 -7.18 -0.35
N ASN A 163 -1.48 -8.24 -1.13
CA ASN A 163 -2.10 -8.37 -2.46
C ASN A 163 -3.63 -8.38 -2.43
N ALA A 164 -4.24 -8.67 -1.27
CA ALA A 164 -5.69 -8.66 -1.06
C ALA A 164 -6.24 -7.29 -0.62
N GLN A 165 -5.39 -6.29 -0.37
CA GLN A 165 -5.84 -4.95 0.03
C GLN A 165 -6.46 -4.18 -1.14
N ALA A 166 -7.32 -3.22 -0.80
CA ALA A 166 -7.78 -2.22 -1.75
C ALA A 166 -6.70 -1.17 -2.02
N ASP A 167 -6.67 -0.62 -3.22
CA ASP A 167 -5.84 0.53 -3.56
C ASP A 167 -6.18 1.73 -2.65
N GLY A 168 -5.17 2.44 -2.14
CA GLY A 168 -5.40 3.59 -1.28
C GLY A 168 -4.15 4.16 -0.60
N ASP A 169 -4.39 5.10 0.31
CA ASP A 169 -3.34 5.82 1.04
C ASP A 169 -2.86 5.13 2.32
N ALA A 170 -3.44 3.98 2.67
CA ALA A 170 -2.96 3.14 3.75
C ALA A 170 -1.50 2.75 3.54
N LEU A 171 -0.71 2.81 4.62
CA LEU A 171 0.68 2.37 4.62
C LEU A 171 0.79 0.95 5.19
N TYR A 172 1.53 0.12 4.49
CA TYR A 172 1.80 -1.26 4.84
C TYR A 172 3.30 -1.50 4.93
N LYS A 173 3.69 -2.36 5.86
CA LYS A 173 5.06 -2.85 6.05
C LYS A 173 5.07 -4.34 5.75
N VAL A 174 5.87 -4.76 4.78
CA VAL A 174 5.98 -6.18 4.37
C VAL A 174 7.45 -6.57 4.33
N THR A 175 7.80 -7.69 4.96
CA THR A 175 9.16 -8.24 4.96
C THR A 175 9.21 -9.52 4.14
N GLY A 176 10.21 -9.65 3.27
CA GLY A 176 10.41 -10.85 2.46
C GLY A 176 11.79 -10.92 1.81
N ILE A 177 12.06 -12.04 1.13
CA ILE A 177 13.29 -12.24 0.35
C ILE A 177 13.09 -11.63 -1.02
N VAL A 178 14.05 -10.82 -1.50
CA VAL A 178 14.06 -10.32 -2.88
C VAL A 178 14.36 -11.49 -3.83
N THR A 179 13.36 -11.94 -4.59
CA THR A 179 13.50 -13.16 -5.41
C THR A 179 14.02 -12.89 -6.82
N GLU A 180 13.60 -11.78 -7.43
CA GLU A 180 13.96 -11.43 -8.82
C GLU A 180 13.66 -9.96 -9.10
N LEU A 181 14.35 -9.38 -10.10
CA LEU A 181 14.01 -8.06 -10.62
C LEU A 181 12.83 -8.15 -11.58
N TYR A 182 11.98 -7.13 -11.57
CA TYR A 182 10.85 -7.02 -12.50
C TYR A 182 11.33 -6.48 -13.85
N THR A 183 11.55 -7.38 -14.80
CA THR A 183 12.18 -7.09 -16.10
C THR A 183 11.41 -6.15 -17.01
N SER A 184 10.11 -5.94 -16.76
CA SER A 184 9.33 -4.95 -17.52
C SER A 184 9.59 -3.50 -17.08
N ASP A 185 10.19 -3.28 -15.90
CA ASP A 185 10.68 -1.96 -15.52
C ASP A 185 12.05 -1.70 -16.14
N LYS A 186 12.09 -0.86 -17.18
CA LYS A 186 13.33 -0.47 -17.85
C LYS A 186 14.33 0.27 -16.96
N GLN A 187 13.90 0.77 -15.80
CA GLN A 187 14.80 1.40 -14.82
C GLN A 187 15.47 0.39 -13.88
N GLY A 188 15.03 -0.88 -13.89
CA GLY A 188 15.57 -1.94 -13.04
C GLY A 188 15.34 -1.71 -11.54
N LYS A 189 14.36 -0.87 -11.16
CA LYS A 189 14.11 -0.48 -9.76
C LYS A 189 12.95 -1.25 -9.13
N SER A 190 12.16 -1.95 -9.95
CA SER A 190 11.09 -2.81 -9.49
C SER A 190 11.58 -4.25 -9.31
N PHE A 191 11.06 -4.94 -8.30
CA PHE A 191 11.49 -6.28 -7.92
C PHE A 191 10.35 -7.02 -7.22
N TYR A 192 10.49 -8.34 -7.09
CA TYR A 192 9.57 -9.15 -6.31
C TYR A 192 10.17 -9.49 -4.97
N ILE A 193 9.34 -9.45 -3.93
CA ILE A 193 9.64 -10.08 -2.65
C ILE A 193 8.70 -11.26 -2.42
N ARG A 194 9.18 -12.24 -1.66
CA ARG A 194 8.42 -13.40 -1.23
C ARG A 194 8.60 -13.64 0.26
N ASP A 195 7.50 -13.88 0.96
CA ASP A 195 7.49 -14.38 2.34
C ASP A 195 6.93 -15.81 2.36
N TYR A 196 6.49 -16.32 3.51
CA TYR A 196 5.91 -17.65 3.63
C TYR A 196 4.48 -17.79 3.09
N THR A 197 3.83 -16.71 2.67
CA THR A 197 2.44 -16.67 2.20
C THR A 197 2.30 -16.47 0.70
N GLY A 198 3.33 -15.93 0.04
CA GLY A 198 3.31 -15.74 -1.40
C GLY A 198 4.32 -14.71 -1.88
N LYS A 199 4.10 -14.22 -3.11
CA LYS A 199 4.96 -13.25 -3.80
C LYS A 199 4.19 -11.95 -4.05
N MET A 200 4.87 -10.81 -3.94
CA MET A 200 4.32 -9.51 -4.32
C MET A 200 5.30 -8.68 -5.13
N LEU A 201 4.78 -7.79 -5.98
CA LEU A 201 5.57 -6.84 -6.75
C LEU A 201 5.80 -5.56 -5.95
N VAL A 202 7.05 -5.12 -5.88
CA VAL A 202 7.44 -3.82 -5.34
C VAL A 202 7.82 -2.92 -6.52
N TYR A 203 7.06 -1.84 -6.70
CA TYR A 203 7.25 -0.92 -7.83
C TYR A 203 8.14 0.25 -7.43
N ARG A 204 9.39 0.20 -7.88
CA ARG A 204 10.39 1.28 -7.76
C ARG A 204 10.52 1.85 -6.34
N ALA A 205 10.71 0.98 -5.35
CA ALA A 205 10.95 1.44 -3.98
C ALA A 205 12.20 2.34 -3.92
N GLU A 206 12.08 3.43 -3.18
CA GLU A 206 13.17 4.37 -2.91
C GLU A 206 14.33 3.66 -2.20
N GLY A 207 15.55 3.94 -2.66
CA GLY A 207 16.79 3.40 -2.09
C GLY A 207 17.12 1.95 -2.44
N PHE A 208 16.22 1.18 -3.07
CA PHE A 208 16.44 -0.27 -3.29
C PHE A 208 17.80 -0.63 -3.89
N LEU A 209 18.16 -0.02 -5.03
CA LEU A 209 19.44 -0.32 -5.73
C LEU A 209 20.68 0.14 -4.95
N ASP A 210 20.50 1.04 -3.98
CA ASP A 210 21.60 1.56 -3.16
C ASP A 210 21.84 0.68 -1.92
N VAL A 211 20.80 -0.03 -1.46
CA VAL A 211 20.84 -0.73 -0.17
C VAL A 211 20.73 -2.25 -0.28
N ALA A 212 20.08 -2.81 -1.30
CA ALA A 212 19.73 -4.23 -1.39
C ALA A 212 19.96 -4.85 -2.77
N LYS A 213 19.94 -6.18 -2.82
CA LYS A 213 20.03 -6.99 -4.05
C LYS A 213 19.17 -8.27 -3.97
N VAL A 214 19.06 -8.98 -5.08
CA VAL A 214 18.43 -10.32 -5.11
C VAL A 214 19.07 -11.24 -4.09
N GLY A 215 18.24 -11.95 -3.32
CA GLY A 215 18.63 -12.81 -2.20
C GLY A 215 18.59 -12.13 -0.84
N ASP A 216 18.60 -10.79 -0.76
CA ASP A 216 18.50 -10.09 0.52
C ASP A 216 17.11 -10.22 1.14
N VAL A 217 17.05 -10.19 2.47
CA VAL A 217 15.80 -10.02 3.22
C VAL A 217 15.60 -8.53 3.44
N VAL A 218 14.48 -8.01 2.95
CA VAL A 218 14.15 -6.58 3.00
C VAL A 218 12.79 -6.37 3.63
N THR A 219 12.63 -5.23 4.29
CA THR A 219 11.34 -4.67 4.66
C THR A 219 11.01 -3.53 3.72
N ILE A 220 9.81 -3.54 3.14
CA ILE A 220 9.29 -2.41 2.36
C ILE A 220 8.11 -1.79 3.09
N THR A 221 8.14 -0.47 3.26
CA THR A 221 6.99 0.32 3.74
C THR A 221 6.42 1.13 2.59
N GLY A 222 5.15 0.96 2.24
CA GLY A 222 4.55 1.65 1.09
C GLY A 222 3.03 1.49 1.01
N LYS A 223 2.45 1.97 -0.10
CA LYS A 223 1.00 1.94 -0.35
C LYS A 223 0.61 0.79 -1.26
N HIS A 224 -0.62 0.29 -1.11
CA HIS A 224 -1.22 -0.59 -2.10
C HIS A 224 -1.66 0.20 -3.34
N GLY A 225 -1.29 -0.28 -4.52
CA GLY A 225 -1.81 0.22 -5.79
C GLY A 225 -1.84 -0.89 -6.83
N SER A 226 -2.58 -0.68 -7.91
CA SER A 226 -2.71 -1.66 -8.98
C SER A 226 -2.34 -1.08 -10.34
N TYR A 227 -1.66 -1.88 -11.17
CA TYR A 227 -1.41 -1.55 -12.58
C TYR A 227 -2.04 -2.60 -13.50
N LYS A 228 -3.02 -2.18 -14.30
CA LYS A 228 -3.83 -3.06 -15.17
C LYS A 228 -4.41 -4.27 -14.40
N GLY A 229 -4.87 -4.02 -13.17
CA GLY A 229 -5.44 -5.05 -12.30
C GLY A 229 -4.42 -5.94 -11.57
N ASN A 230 -3.12 -5.70 -11.72
CA ASN A 230 -2.08 -6.42 -10.97
C ASN A 230 -1.68 -5.61 -9.73
N PRO A 231 -1.77 -6.18 -8.52
CA PRO A 231 -1.38 -5.50 -7.29
C PRO A 231 0.13 -5.26 -7.24
N GLN A 232 0.52 -4.14 -6.66
CA GLN A 232 1.91 -3.74 -6.46
C GLN A 232 2.04 -2.76 -5.30
N MET A 233 3.17 -2.83 -4.59
CA MET A 233 3.52 -1.78 -3.65
C MET A 233 4.06 -0.56 -4.39
N THR A 234 3.47 0.59 -4.12
CA THR A 234 3.85 1.88 -4.69
C THR A 234 4.35 2.83 -3.61
N SER A 235 5.18 3.81 -4.00
CA SER A 235 5.77 4.78 -3.06
C SER A 235 6.47 4.10 -1.88
N GLY A 236 7.12 2.96 -2.14
CA GLY A 236 7.77 2.16 -1.12
C GLY A 236 9.13 2.72 -0.72
N THR A 237 9.53 2.57 0.54
CA THR A 237 10.92 2.74 1.01
C THR A 237 11.49 1.37 1.36
N CYS A 238 12.72 1.10 0.94
CA CYS A 238 13.38 -0.19 1.16
C CYS A 238 14.37 -0.11 2.34
N GLU A 239 14.25 -1.05 3.28
CA GLU A 239 15.20 -1.26 4.37
C GLU A 239 15.74 -2.69 4.31
N VAL A 240 17.05 -2.88 4.46
CA VAL A 240 17.64 -4.23 4.51
C VAL A 240 17.60 -4.76 5.94
N GLU A 241 16.88 -5.86 6.14
CA GLU A 241 16.95 -6.61 7.40
C GLU A 241 18.17 -7.52 7.44
N LYS A 242 18.45 -8.22 6.33
CA LYS A 242 19.62 -9.10 6.19
C LYS A 242 20.20 -9.00 4.78
N SER A 243 21.45 -8.54 4.70
CA SER A 243 22.24 -8.66 3.49
C SER A 243 22.79 -10.08 3.38
N ILE A 244 22.39 -10.78 2.33
CA ILE A 244 22.75 -12.18 2.08
C ILE A 244 23.88 -12.24 1.06
N THR A 245 24.83 -13.14 1.30
CA THR A 245 25.96 -13.40 0.39
C THR A 245 25.76 -14.73 -0.30
N ALA A 246 25.90 -14.75 -1.63
CA ALA A 246 25.95 -15.99 -2.40
C ALA A 246 27.31 -16.67 -2.24
N VAL A 247 27.31 -17.97 -2.04
CA VAL A 247 28.51 -18.79 -1.82
C VAL A 247 28.34 -20.15 -2.50
N SER A 248 29.44 -20.82 -2.84
CA SER A 248 29.40 -22.22 -3.27
C SER A 248 29.03 -23.16 -2.10
N LEU A 249 28.65 -24.40 -2.39
CA LEU A 249 28.39 -25.37 -1.31
C LEU A 249 29.65 -25.68 -0.51
N GLN A 250 30.82 -25.72 -1.16
CA GLN A 250 32.10 -25.86 -0.49
C GLN A 250 32.36 -24.69 0.48
N GLU A 251 32.24 -23.45 0.00
CA GLU A 251 32.42 -22.25 0.82
C GLU A 251 31.43 -22.19 1.98
N PHE A 252 30.19 -22.65 1.76
CA PHE A 252 29.17 -22.76 2.80
C PHE A 252 29.59 -23.74 3.89
N MET A 253 30.05 -24.94 3.53
CA MET A 253 30.49 -25.97 4.46
C MET A 253 31.72 -25.57 5.29
N GLU A 254 32.50 -24.61 4.83
CA GLU A 254 33.64 -24.04 5.56
C GLU A 254 33.25 -22.94 6.56
N LYS A 255 31.99 -22.46 6.53
CA LYS A 255 31.50 -21.46 7.48
C LYS A 255 31.35 -22.03 8.90
N PRO A 256 31.44 -21.18 9.94
CA PRO A 256 31.08 -21.60 11.29
C PRO A 256 29.60 -21.97 11.37
N ASP A 257 29.25 -22.81 12.34
CA ASP A 257 27.86 -23.03 12.71
C ASP A 257 27.30 -21.74 13.32
N ASP A 258 26.23 -21.19 12.73
CA ASP A 258 25.54 -20.01 13.22
C ASP A 258 24.13 -19.94 12.63
N THR A 259 23.12 -20.06 13.47
CA THR A 259 21.70 -20.05 13.06
C THR A 259 21.17 -18.66 12.72
N LYS A 260 21.99 -17.61 12.82
CA LYS A 260 21.62 -16.21 12.54
C LYS A 260 22.28 -15.63 11.29
N THR A 261 23.32 -16.29 10.78
CA THR A 261 24.03 -15.89 9.56
C THR A 261 23.56 -16.76 8.39
N PHE A 262 23.09 -16.10 7.34
CA PHE A 262 22.45 -16.74 6.19
C PHE A 262 23.28 -16.51 4.93
N PHE A 263 23.29 -17.52 4.07
CA PHE A 263 23.96 -17.51 2.78
C PHE A 263 22.99 -17.95 1.69
N LEU A 264 23.12 -17.38 0.49
CA LEU A 264 22.37 -17.82 -0.67
C LEU A 264 23.10 -19.00 -1.30
N ILE A 265 22.47 -20.17 -1.31
CA ILE A 265 23.00 -21.39 -1.92
C ILE A 265 22.00 -21.98 -2.91
N SER A 266 22.53 -22.64 -3.94
CA SER A 266 21.74 -23.27 -4.99
C SER A 266 22.35 -24.59 -5.40
N GLY A 267 21.51 -25.48 -5.94
CA GLY A 267 21.94 -26.76 -6.47
C GLY A 267 20.78 -27.66 -6.83
N LYS A 268 21.10 -28.83 -7.35
CA LYS A 268 20.17 -29.88 -7.74
C LYS A 268 19.74 -30.68 -6.51
N ILE A 269 18.45 -30.97 -6.41
CA ILE A 269 17.88 -31.83 -5.36
C ILE A 269 18.13 -33.29 -5.72
N CYS A 270 18.86 -33.98 -4.86
CA CYS A 270 19.21 -35.39 -5.00
C CYS A 270 18.74 -36.20 -3.79
N GLN A 271 18.38 -37.47 -4.03
CA GLN A 271 18.32 -38.45 -2.95
C GLN A 271 19.71 -38.65 -2.34
N PRO A 272 19.79 -38.96 -1.02
CA PRO A 272 21.02 -39.46 -0.44
C PRO A 272 21.38 -40.81 -1.06
N THR A 273 22.68 -41.04 -1.26
CA THR A 273 23.23 -42.36 -1.56
C THR A 273 22.99 -43.32 -0.40
N GLU A 274 23.15 -44.63 -0.62
CA GLU A 274 23.01 -45.63 0.45
C GLU A 274 23.94 -45.36 1.64
N GLU A 275 25.17 -44.90 1.38
CA GLU A 275 26.14 -44.52 2.42
C GLU A 275 25.73 -43.25 3.17
N GLU A 276 25.28 -42.22 2.47
CA GLU A 276 24.77 -40.98 3.07
C GLU A 276 23.54 -41.25 3.94
N ALA A 277 22.63 -42.12 3.48
CA ALA A 277 21.45 -42.53 4.22
C ALA A 277 21.81 -43.32 5.49
N ALA A 278 22.80 -44.22 5.41
CA ALA A 278 23.34 -44.92 6.57
C ALA A 278 23.97 -43.96 7.60
N ASN A 279 24.43 -42.78 7.15
CA ASN A 279 24.99 -41.71 7.98
C ASN A 279 23.96 -40.65 8.42
N ASN A 280 22.68 -41.02 8.50
CA ASN A 280 21.56 -40.21 8.99
C ASN A 280 21.03 -39.11 8.05
N MET A 281 21.46 -39.06 6.78
CA MET A 281 20.82 -38.19 5.80
C MET A 281 19.48 -38.78 5.36
N LYS A 282 18.39 -38.06 5.60
CA LYS A 282 17.02 -38.52 5.26
C LYS A 282 16.50 -37.85 3.99
N TRP A 283 15.72 -38.61 3.23
CA TRP A 283 14.90 -38.09 2.14
C TRP A 283 13.48 -37.79 2.61
N ASP A 284 13.03 -36.55 2.45
CA ASP A 284 11.65 -36.13 2.69
C ASP A 284 11.35 -34.78 2.02
N LEU A 285 10.78 -34.81 0.81
CA LEU A 285 10.26 -33.61 0.12
C LEU A 285 8.79 -33.31 0.42
N THR A 286 8.16 -33.98 1.38
CA THR A 286 6.73 -33.78 1.65
C THR A 286 6.51 -32.94 2.90
N THR A 287 7.24 -33.24 3.96
CA THR A 287 7.03 -32.59 5.25
C THR A 287 8.10 -31.54 5.48
N TYR A 288 9.37 -31.96 5.58
CA TYR A 288 10.44 -31.08 6.03
C TYR A 288 11.25 -30.44 4.91
N GLY A 289 11.37 -31.07 3.74
CA GLY A 289 12.36 -30.67 2.73
C GLY A 289 13.77 -31.16 3.09
N ASN A 290 13.89 -32.43 3.47
CA ASN A 290 15.16 -33.07 3.71
C ASN A 290 15.67 -33.72 2.42
N PHE A 291 16.86 -33.34 1.97
CA PHE A 291 17.46 -33.86 0.73
C PHE A 291 18.97 -33.58 0.69
N VAL A 292 19.65 -34.13 -0.30
CA VAL A 292 21.03 -33.74 -0.62
C VAL A 292 20.98 -32.68 -1.73
N LEU A 293 21.66 -31.56 -1.52
CA LEU A 293 21.86 -30.52 -2.50
C LEU A 293 23.22 -30.75 -3.19
N GLU A 294 23.21 -30.86 -4.51
CA GLU A 294 24.41 -31.08 -5.32
C GLU A 294 24.67 -29.89 -6.25
N ASP A 295 25.86 -29.28 -6.20
CA ASP A 295 26.25 -28.23 -7.14
C ASP A 295 26.82 -28.80 -8.45
N ALA A 296 27.17 -27.92 -9.39
CA ALA A 296 27.67 -28.32 -10.70
C ALA A 296 29.04 -29.01 -10.64
N GLU A 297 29.79 -28.73 -9.57
CA GLU A 297 31.10 -29.31 -9.27
C GLU A 297 30.99 -30.69 -8.62
N GLY A 298 29.77 -31.13 -8.26
CA GLY A 298 29.51 -32.41 -7.60
C GLY A 298 29.68 -32.38 -6.09
N THR A 299 29.81 -31.19 -5.49
CA THR A 299 29.80 -31.02 -4.03
C THR A 299 28.41 -31.34 -3.52
N ARG A 300 28.32 -32.16 -2.47
CA ARG A 300 27.05 -32.61 -1.88
C ARG A 300 26.91 -32.12 -0.45
N LEU A 301 25.77 -31.48 -0.15
CA LEU A 301 25.43 -30.94 1.16
C LEU A 301 24.08 -31.49 1.62
N TYR A 302 24.00 -31.98 2.87
CA TYR A 302 22.71 -32.36 3.44
C TYR A 302 21.90 -31.13 3.86
N ILE A 303 20.68 -31.02 3.37
CA ILE A 303 19.70 -30.01 3.79
C ILE A 303 18.75 -30.67 4.78
N TYR A 304 18.78 -30.21 6.03
CA TYR A 304 17.92 -30.68 7.12
C TYR A 304 16.69 -29.79 7.28
N GLY A 305 15.94 -29.71 6.19
CA GLY A 305 14.67 -29.02 6.14
C GLY A 305 14.76 -27.62 5.57
N VAL A 306 13.65 -27.22 4.93
CA VAL A 306 13.49 -25.93 4.28
C VAL A 306 12.12 -25.36 4.64
N TYR A 307 12.12 -24.18 5.24
CA TYR A 307 10.92 -23.40 5.46
C TYR A 307 10.37 -22.92 4.13
N ILE A 308 9.04 -22.93 3.97
CA ILE A 308 8.38 -22.58 2.70
C ILE A 308 8.59 -21.12 2.27
N GLY A 309 9.07 -20.25 3.15
CA GLY A 309 9.41 -18.86 2.85
C GLY A 309 9.74 -18.10 4.13
N TRP A 310 10.32 -16.90 3.99
CA TRP A 310 10.74 -16.08 5.12
C TRP A 310 9.58 -15.73 6.05
N GLY A 311 9.82 -15.68 7.36
CA GLY A 311 8.83 -15.27 8.37
C GLY A 311 7.99 -16.40 8.98
N THR A 312 8.00 -17.60 8.40
CA THR A 312 7.34 -18.77 9.02
C THR A 312 8.22 -19.44 10.08
N THR A 313 7.57 -20.05 11.06
CA THR A 313 8.20 -20.95 12.05
C THR A 313 7.85 -22.41 11.81
N ASP A 314 6.94 -22.72 10.89
CA ASP A 314 6.53 -24.10 10.60
C ASP A 314 7.36 -24.68 9.44
N LYS A 315 8.19 -25.66 9.78
CA LYS A 315 9.02 -26.41 8.84
C LYS A 315 8.30 -27.60 8.20
N LYS A 316 7.07 -27.93 8.60
CA LYS A 316 6.32 -29.11 8.14
C LYS A 316 5.42 -28.83 6.94
N GLN A 317 5.83 -27.89 6.08
CA GLN A 317 5.00 -27.40 4.99
C GLN A 317 5.70 -27.50 3.62
N PHE A 318 6.88 -28.15 3.53
CA PHE A 318 7.68 -28.11 2.31
C PHE A 318 6.91 -28.58 1.06
N GLY A 319 6.10 -29.64 1.18
CA GLY A 319 5.24 -30.14 0.10
C GLY A 319 4.08 -29.22 -0.30
N LYS A 320 4.00 -28.00 0.22
CA LYS A 320 2.99 -26.99 -0.14
C LYS A 320 3.57 -25.77 -0.87
N ILE A 321 4.86 -25.80 -1.23
CA ILE A 321 5.50 -24.68 -1.93
C ILE A 321 4.75 -24.33 -3.24
N GLY A 322 4.32 -25.33 -4.01
CA GLY A 322 3.55 -25.15 -5.24
C GLY A 322 2.22 -24.43 -5.01
N GLU A 323 1.45 -24.93 -4.04
CA GLU A 323 0.15 -24.36 -3.63
C GLU A 323 0.31 -22.90 -3.18
N VAL A 324 1.21 -22.64 -2.22
CA VAL A 324 1.37 -21.33 -1.59
C VAL A 324 1.94 -20.30 -2.57
N HIS A 325 2.95 -20.66 -3.35
CA HIS A 325 3.72 -19.69 -4.13
C HIS A 325 3.28 -19.54 -5.58
N TYR A 326 2.52 -20.49 -6.08
CA TYR A 326 2.11 -20.55 -7.48
C TYR A 326 0.63 -20.84 -7.68
N GLY A 327 -0.12 -21.16 -6.61
CA GLY A 327 -1.52 -21.58 -6.70
C GLY A 327 -1.69 -22.91 -7.43
N ASP A 328 -0.63 -23.73 -7.50
CA ASP A 328 -0.57 -24.93 -8.33
C ASP A 328 0.31 -25.99 -7.65
N GLU A 329 -0.32 -27.02 -7.09
CA GLU A 329 0.36 -28.13 -6.41
C GLU A 329 1.31 -28.90 -7.34
N THR A 330 1.12 -28.83 -8.66
CA THR A 330 2.01 -29.50 -9.63
C THR A 330 3.37 -28.80 -9.75
N LYS A 331 3.48 -27.56 -9.27
CA LYS A 331 4.73 -26.78 -9.15
C LYS A 331 5.39 -26.93 -7.79
N ASN A 332 5.07 -28.00 -7.06
CA ASN A 332 5.82 -28.38 -5.89
C ASN A 332 7.24 -28.80 -6.28
N VAL A 333 8.18 -28.52 -5.38
CA VAL A 333 9.57 -28.92 -5.52
C VAL A 333 9.67 -30.45 -5.57
N LYS A 334 10.39 -30.97 -6.56
CA LYS A 334 10.61 -32.41 -6.78
C LYS A 334 12.10 -32.74 -6.90
N GLU A 335 12.40 -34.04 -6.89
CA GLU A 335 13.74 -34.54 -7.18
C GLU A 335 14.23 -34.04 -8.54
N GLY A 336 15.51 -33.67 -8.61
CA GLY A 336 16.15 -33.16 -9.83
C GLY A 336 15.95 -31.66 -10.07
N ASP A 337 15.03 -30.98 -9.38
CA ASP A 337 14.90 -29.53 -9.48
C ASP A 337 16.17 -28.83 -9.00
N ASN A 338 16.49 -27.71 -9.66
CA ASN A 338 17.48 -26.75 -9.14
C ASN A 338 16.77 -25.79 -8.19
N ILE A 339 17.03 -25.91 -6.90
CA ILE A 339 16.48 -25.05 -5.85
C ILE A 339 17.48 -23.95 -5.49
N THR A 340 16.97 -22.76 -5.19
CA THR A 340 17.72 -21.68 -4.55
C THR A 340 17.06 -21.31 -3.24
N MET A 341 17.87 -21.19 -2.19
CA MET A 341 17.42 -20.90 -0.84
C MET A 341 18.42 -20.01 -0.12
N ILE A 342 17.95 -19.30 0.90
CA ILE A 342 18.85 -18.74 1.90
C ILE A 342 18.97 -19.75 3.05
N ALA A 343 20.17 -20.11 3.46
CA ALA A 343 20.39 -21.13 4.46
C ALA A 343 21.41 -20.69 5.51
N TYR A 344 21.22 -21.16 6.73
CA TYR A 344 22.25 -21.10 7.76
C TYR A 344 22.91 -22.46 7.91
N LYS A 345 24.17 -22.46 8.34
CA LYS A 345 24.93 -23.68 8.59
C LYS A 345 24.77 -24.12 10.04
N THR A 346 24.62 -25.41 10.24
CA THR A 346 24.74 -26.08 11.53
C THR A 346 25.44 -27.43 11.36
N SER A 347 25.83 -28.05 12.46
CA SER A 347 26.35 -29.41 12.44
C SER A 347 25.68 -30.25 13.53
N TYR A 348 25.28 -31.47 13.21
CA TYR A 348 24.68 -32.40 14.16
C TYR A 348 25.45 -33.71 14.18
N LYS A 349 26.04 -34.06 15.33
CA LYS A 349 26.85 -35.27 15.51
C LYS A 349 27.97 -35.43 14.46
N GLY A 350 28.56 -34.32 14.02
CA GLY A 350 29.61 -34.30 13.00
C GLY A 350 29.13 -34.28 11.56
N LEU A 351 27.83 -34.41 11.30
CA LEU A 351 27.22 -34.19 10.00
C LEU A 351 27.04 -32.67 9.79
N ILE A 352 27.54 -32.14 8.67
CA ILE A 352 27.31 -30.76 8.27
C ILE A 352 25.93 -30.66 7.63
N GLU A 353 25.13 -29.70 8.07
CA GLU A 353 23.74 -29.51 7.65
C GLU A 353 23.49 -28.06 7.26
N GLY A 354 22.71 -27.87 6.19
CA GLY A 354 22.06 -26.59 5.88
C GLY A 354 20.60 -26.62 6.31
N VAL A 355 20.09 -25.52 6.86
CA VAL A 355 18.65 -25.32 7.07
C VAL A 355 18.21 -24.07 6.33
N GLY A 356 17.26 -24.24 5.42
CA GLY A 356 16.94 -23.24 4.40
C GLY A 356 15.61 -22.53 4.58
N TYR A 357 15.47 -21.37 3.93
CA TYR A 357 14.21 -20.74 3.57
C TYR A 357 14.11 -20.72 2.05
N TYR A 358 13.01 -21.27 1.53
CA TYR A 358 12.75 -21.33 0.11
C TYR A 358 12.73 -19.94 -0.53
N MET A 359 13.44 -19.79 -1.66
CA MET A 359 13.40 -18.57 -2.47
C MET A 359 12.77 -18.86 -3.84
N SER A 360 13.33 -19.83 -4.57
CA SER A 360 12.86 -20.23 -5.89
C SER A 360 13.34 -21.65 -6.24
N HIS A 361 12.72 -22.26 -7.24
CA HIS A 361 13.25 -23.46 -7.90
C HIS A 361 12.95 -23.41 -9.40
N ARG A 362 13.62 -24.28 -10.16
CA ARG A 362 13.35 -24.54 -11.57
C ARG A 362 13.47 -26.03 -11.84
N SER A 363 12.53 -26.57 -12.59
CA SER A 363 12.67 -27.93 -13.10
C SER A 363 13.65 -27.98 -14.28
N PRO A 364 14.37 -29.10 -14.50
CA PRO A 364 15.32 -29.24 -15.62
C PRO A 364 14.71 -29.07 -17.02
N GLU A 365 13.39 -29.18 -17.14
CA GLU A 365 12.63 -29.11 -18.41
C GLU A 365 11.92 -27.76 -18.63
N GLU A 366 12.06 -26.80 -17.71
CA GLU A 366 11.55 -25.42 -17.81
C GLU A 366 12.66 -24.43 -18.17
#